data_AF-A0A7S1C5K5-F1
#
_entry.id   AF-A0A7S1C5K5-F1
#
_cell.length_a   1.000
_cell.length_b   1.000
_cell.length_c   1.000
_cell.angle_alpha   90.00
_cell.angle_beta   90.00
_cell.angle_gamma   90.00
#
_symmetry.space_group_name_H-M   'P 1'
#
loop_
_entity.id
_entity.type
_entity.pdbx_description
1 polymer ?
#
loop_
_entity_poly.entity_id
_entity_poly.type
_entity_poly.pdbx_seq_one_letter_code
_entity_poly.pdbx_strand_id
1 'polypeptide(L)'
;MPKEGEDCTSCGSMRGRAQLVKRPDDEVEYLLKYPLIQGGGFWNDFLFFTANNHPLISVFFAAKTHPYSRNERAVVFLLLLVFAWGSAALITGINAAECACEGHEGYDPQCQEDLSGANQVLAVMNAIAITIAGILLKLFATCACFQKKDSILAKGKGAAEYIGHRLICIMGCMIFGWALLGTVAFTQECPDPVTVARAFSTFGQGKLLSLVFWFGSAGVVFAVKYNCAKDKPENKELIELVAAGRGAEWLSEEDKKKQRADAERGEGGGAAGGLLATASRFNPLGRLGVSSGGASAASAPAAVE
;
A
#
# COMPACT_ATOMS: atom_id res chain seq x y z
N MET A 1 -16.88 15.56 81.44
CA MET A 1 -15.71 16.46 81.31
C MET A 1 -14.45 15.61 81.22
N PRO A 2 -13.46 15.86 80.33
CA PRO A 2 -13.28 17.03 79.47
C PRO A 2 -13.79 16.92 78.01
N LYS A 3 -12.99 16.36 77.07
CA LYS A 3 -13.00 16.58 75.58
C LYS A 3 -12.83 15.24 74.80
N GLU A 4 -13.03 15.06 73.49
CA GLU A 4 -12.81 15.80 72.20
C GLU A 4 -11.36 15.85 71.64
N GLY A 5 -11.20 15.35 70.39
CA GLY A 5 -10.17 15.79 69.43
C GLY A 5 -9.07 14.78 69.08
N GLU A 6 -9.06 14.26 67.85
CA GLU A 6 -8.04 14.57 66.82
C GLU A 6 -8.32 13.86 65.48
N ASP A 7 -8.15 14.62 64.38
CA ASP A 7 -8.33 14.16 63.01
C ASP A 7 -7.11 13.38 62.48
N CYS A 8 -7.36 12.45 61.56
CA CYS A 8 -6.33 11.89 60.66
C CYS A 8 -6.82 11.80 59.21
N THR A 9 -7.35 12.92 58.71
CA THR A 9 -7.63 13.17 57.28
C THR A 9 -6.34 13.53 56.52
N SER A 10 -5.38 12.60 56.42
CA SER A 10 -4.55 12.46 55.20
C SER A 10 -3.61 11.25 55.26
N CYS A 11 -3.73 10.38 54.27
CA CYS A 11 -2.56 9.76 53.66
C CYS A 11 -2.87 9.50 52.19
N GLY A 12 -2.25 10.30 51.31
CA GLY A 12 -2.60 10.34 49.89
C GLY A 12 -2.28 9.01 49.19
N SER A 13 -3.32 8.30 48.76
CA SER A 13 -3.18 7.17 47.85
C SER A 13 -2.77 7.66 46.45
N MET A 14 -1.49 7.98 46.28
CA MET A 14 -0.85 8.07 44.96
C MET A 14 -0.67 6.67 44.36
N ARG A 15 -1.77 5.90 44.24
CA ARG A 15 -1.83 4.81 43.28
C ARG A 15 -1.86 5.45 41.90
N GLY A 16 -0.66 5.66 41.36
CA GLY A 16 -0.48 6.18 40.02
C GLY A 16 -1.35 5.40 39.05
N ARG A 17 -2.32 6.08 38.44
CA ARG A 17 -2.91 5.62 37.18
C ARG A 17 -1.77 5.58 36.18
N ALA A 18 -1.12 4.43 36.06
CA ALA A 18 -0.57 4.01 34.80
C ALA A 18 -1.76 3.94 33.85
N GLN A 19 -2.07 5.08 33.22
CA GLN A 19 -2.84 5.07 31.99
C GLN A 19 -2.12 4.08 31.08
N LEU A 20 -2.75 2.96 30.78
CA LEU A 20 -2.42 2.24 29.57
C LEU A 20 -2.63 3.27 28.46
N VAL A 21 -1.54 3.85 27.99
CA VAL A 21 -1.51 4.60 26.74
C VAL A 21 -1.98 3.58 25.71
N LYS A 22 -3.26 3.68 25.31
CA LYS A 22 -3.79 2.88 24.20
C LYS A 22 -2.80 3.08 23.06
N ARG A 23 -2.27 1.97 22.54
CA ARG A 23 -1.21 2.07 21.54
C ARG A 23 -1.77 2.82 20.31
N PRO A 24 -0.93 3.61 19.60
CA PRO A 24 -1.32 4.24 18.34
C PRO A 24 -1.80 3.23 17.27
N ASP A 25 -1.58 1.93 17.50
CA ASP A 25 -2.14 0.78 16.78
C ASP A 25 -3.67 0.83 16.55
N ASP A 26 -4.43 1.61 17.34
CA ASP A 26 -5.89 1.80 17.19
C ASP A 26 -6.25 2.94 16.22
N GLU A 27 -5.57 4.10 16.28
CA GLU A 27 -5.70 5.19 15.31
C GLU A 27 -5.28 4.73 13.90
N VAL A 28 -4.21 3.93 13.84
CA VAL A 28 -3.74 3.29 12.60
C VAL A 28 -4.82 2.41 11.98
N GLU A 29 -5.58 1.66 12.79
CA GLU A 29 -6.65 0.80 12.29
C GLU A 29 -7.83 1.60 11.73
N TYR A 30 -8.15 2.75 12.32
CA TYR A 30 -9.18 3.67 11.81
C TYR A 30 -8.75 4.35 10.50
N LEU A 31 -7.51 4.87 10.46
CA LEU A 31 -6.91 5.45 9.25
C LEU A 31 -6.82 4.45 8.09
N LEU A 32 -6.68 3.16 8.38
CA LEU A 32 -6.69 2.10 7.36
C LEU A 32 -8.08 1.67 6.90
N LYS A 33 -9.10 1.93 7.73
CA LYS A 33 -10.50 1.58 7.44
C LYS A 33 -11.21 2.66 6.62
N TYR A 34 -10.79 3.94 6.74
CA TYR A 34 -11.38 5.09 6.04
C TYR A 34 -10.41 5.98 5.20
N PRO A 35 -9.33 5.48 4.56
CA PRO A 35 -8.28 6.31 3.94
C PRO A 35 -8.64 7.02 2.63
N LEU A 36 -9.91 7.00 2.21
CA LEU A 36 -10.30 7.37 0.83
C LEU A 36 -10.67 8.84 0.63
N ILE A 37 -10.91 9.58 1.72
CA ILE A 37 -11.15 11.03 1.70
C ILE A 37 -10.33 11.65 2.83
N GLN A 38 -9.36 12.49 2.48
CA GLN A 38 -8.55 13.27 3.44
C GLN A 38 -9.01 14.73 3.53
N GLY A 39 -10.13 15.08 2.89
CA GLY A 39 -10.64 16.45 2.82
C GLY A 39 -9.90 17.34 1.81
N GLY A 40 -8.88 16.82 1.13
CA GLY A 40 -8.10 17.56 0.13
C GLY A 40 -8.82 17.73 -1.22
N GLY A 41 -9.98 17.10 -1.41
CA GLY A 41 -10.72 17.06 -2.66
C GLY A 41 -10.23 15.97 -3.62
N PHE A 42 -11.06 15.66 -4.63
CA PHE A 42 -10.94 14.47 -5.48
C PHE A 42 -9.52 14.15 -5.96
N TRP A 43 -8.78 15.13 -6.49
CA TRP A 43 -7.43 14.89 -7.02
C TRP A 43 -6.39 14.60 -5.94
N ASN A 44 -6.43 15.30 -4.80
CA ASN A 44 -5.52 15.04 -3.68
C ASN A 44 -5.81 13.67 -3.05
N ASP A 45 -7.09 13.35 -2.89
CA ASP A 45 -7.54 12.04 -2.40
C ASP A 45 -7.18 10.91 -3.39
N PHE A 46 -7.24 11.16 -4.71
CA PHE A 46 -6.78 10.21 -5.74
C PHE A 46 -5.26 10.03 -5.74
N LEU A 47 -4.49 11.12 -5.55
CA LEU A 47 -3.04 11.05 -5.40
C LEU A 47 -2.65 10.28 -4.13
N PHE A 48 -3.33 10.49 -3.01
CA PHE A 48 -3.12 9.72 -1.78
C PHE A 48 -3.49 8.24 -1.97
N PHE A 49 -4.63 7.96 -2.61
CA PHE A 49 -5.02 6.60 -2.98
C PHE A 49 -3.95 5.93 -3.84
N THR A 50 -3.47 6.62 -4.89
CA THR A 50 -2.42 6.14 -5.79
C THR A 50 -1.11 5.89 -5.05
N ALA A 51 -0.68 6.83 -4.21
CA ALA A 51 0.53 6.74 -3.40
C ALA A 51 0.53 5.56 -2.41
N ASN A 52 -0.64 5.09 -1.98
CA ASN A 52 -0.75 3.92 -1.09
C ASN A 52 -1.02 2.60 -1.83
N ASN A 53 -1.59 2.64 -3.04
CA ASN A 53 -2.08 1.44 -3.76
C ASN A 53 -1.25 1.03 -5.00
N HIS A 54 -0.49 1.93 -5.60
CA HIS A 54 0.30 1.64 -6.81
C HIS A 54 1.58 0.85 -6.47
N PRO A 55 1.91 -0.26 -7.16
CA PRO A 55 3.06 -1.11 -6.84
C PRO A 55 4.38 -0.34 -6.67
N LEU A 56 4.78 0.46 -7.67
CA LEU A 56 6.01 1.28 -7.62
C LEU A 56 5.90 2.50 -6.68
N ILE A 57 4.97 3.43 -6.95
CA ILE A 57 4.86 4.71 -6.22
C ILE A 57 4.75 4.49 -4.70
N SER A 58 4.06 3.42 -4.28
CA SER A 58 3.88 3.14 -2.85
C SER A 58 5.12 2.63 -2.12
N VAL A 59 6.18 2.21 -2.81
CA VAL A 59 7.48 1.94 -2.16
C VAL A 59 8.04 3.22 -1.53
N PHE A 60 7.86 4.36 -2.19
CA PHE A 60 8.42 5.65 -1.78
C PHE A 60 7.44 6.50 -0.96
N PHE A 61 6.20 6.60 -1.43
CA PHE A 61 5.23 7.58 -0.95
C PHE A 61 4.15 7.03 0.00
N ALA A 62 4.10 5.71 0.24
CA ALA A 62 3.14 5.17 1.21
C ALA A 62 3.36 5.77 2.61
N ALA A 63 2.25 6.01 3.30
CA ALA A 63 2.24 6.44 4.68
C ALA A 63 2.90 5.38 5.58
N LYS A 64 3.65 5.81 6.60
CA LYS A 64 4.30 4.90 7.57
C LYS A 64 3.30 4.07 8.39
N THR A 65 2.04 4.51 8.44
CA THR A 65 0.91 3.84 9.10
C THR A 65 0.29 2.71 8.26
N HIS A 66 0.78 2.46 7.04
CA HIS A 66 0.25 1.37 6.22
C HIS A 66 0.65 -0.02 6.78
N PRO A 67 -0.21 -1.06 6.69
CA PRO A 67 0.09 -2.41 7.20
C PRO A 67 1.23 -3.14 6.46
N TYR A 68 1.79 -2.53 5.41
CA TYR A 68 2.99 -3.05 4.74
C TYR A 68 4.09 -2.03 4.89
N SER A 69 5.23 -2.51 5.35
CA SER A 69 6.50 -1.82 5.24
C SER A 69 6.81 -1.52 3.77
N ARG A 70 7.66 -0.51 3.57
CA ARG A 70 8.18 -0.17 2.24
C ARG A 70 8.99 -1.31 1.63
N ASN A 71 9.60 -2.16 2.47
CA ASN A 71 10.39 -3.31 2.05
C ASN A 71 9.50 -4.42 1.46
N GLU A 72 8.38 -4.78 2.11
CA GLU A 72 7.42 -5.76 1.57
C GLU A 72 6.84 -5.29 0.23
N ARG A 73 6.49 -3.99 0.13
CA ARG A 73 6.06 -3.37 -1.12
C ARG A 73 7.13 -3.46 -2.22
N ALA A 74 8.39 -3.20 -1.88
CA ALA A 74 9.51 -3.32 -2.80
C ALA A 74 9.70 -4.77 -3.28
N VAL A 75 9.57 -5.77 -2.40
CA VAL A 75 9.60 -7.19 -2.78
C VAL A 75 8.46 -7.53 -3.75
N VAL A 76 7.22 -7.13 -3.46
CA VAL A 76 6.07 -7.33 -4.38
C VAL A 76 6.31 -6.65 -5.73
N PHE A 77 6.86 -5.44 -5.74
CA PHE A 77 7.21 -4.74 -6.98
C PHE A 77 8.31 -5.45 -7.77
N LEU A 78 9.38 -5.92 -7.11
CA LEU A 78 10.45 -6.70 -7.73
C LEU A 78 9.93 -8.02 -8.31
N LEU A 79 9.06 -8.75 -7.61
CA LEU A 79 8.41 -9.95 -8.13
C LEU A 79 7.59 -9.64 -9.39
N LEU A 80 6.88 -8.51 -9.43
CA LEU A 80 6.17 -8.07 -10.63
C LEU A 80 7.11 -7.63 -11.77
N LEU A 81 8.32 -7.14 -11.50
CA LEU A 81 9.33 -6.90 -12.52
C LEU A 81 9.86 -8.22 -13.10
N VAL A 82 10.26 -9.16 -12.24
CA VAL A 82 10.80 -10.48 -12.63
C VAL A 82 9.76 -11.27 -13.42
N PHE A 83 8.49 -11.30 -12.98
CA PHE A 83 7.42 -11.97 -13.71
C PHE A 83 7.24 -11.40 -15.12
N ALA A 84 7.18 -10.08 -15.24
CA ALA A 84 7.01 -9.38 -16.52
C ALA A 84 8.19 -9.56 -17.48
N TRP A 85 9.41 -9.66 -16.95
CA TRP A 85 10.59 -10.02 -17.74
C TRP A 85 10.48 -11.47 -18.23
N GLY A 86 10.18 -12.40 -17.33
CA GLY A 86 10.06 -13.82 -17.67
C GLY A 86 9.00 -14.12 -18.72
N SER A 87 7.83 -13.49 -18.61
CA SER A 87 6.79 -13.58 -19.65
C SER A 87 7.22 -12.94 -20.96
N ALA A 88 7.84 -11.75 -20.96
CA ALA A 88 8.33 -11.10 -22.18
C ALA A 88 9.42 -11.91 -22.89
N ALA A 89 10.38 -12.46 -22.14
CA ALA A 89 11.44 -13.32 -22.65
C ALA A 89 10.89 -14.62 -23.26
N LEU A 90 9.98 -15.31 -22.55
CA LEU A 90 9.34 -16.53 -23.05
C LEU A 90 8.54 -16.27 -24.33
N ILE A 91 7.71 -15.22 -24.34
CA ILE A 91 6.91 -14.80 -25.50
C ILE A 91 7.81 -14.51 -26.70
N THR A 92 8.91 -13.77 -26.48
CA THR A 92 9.83 -13.41 -27.57
C THR A 92 10.63 -14.62 -28.07
N GLY A 93 10.98 -15.55 -27.18
CA GLY A 93 11.64 -16.82 -27.53
C GLY A 93 10.77 -17.68 -28.44
N ILE A 94 9.53 -17.98 -28.03
CA ILE A 94 8.59 -18.79 -28.82
C ILE A 94 8.40 -18.21 -30.23
N ASN A 95 8.16 -16.90 -30.35
CA ASN A 95 8.01 -16.25 -31.65
C ASN A 95 9.30 -16.27 -32.49
N ALA A 96 10.47 -16.18 -31.85
CA ALA A 96 11.76 -16.25 -32.54
C ALA A 96 12.04 -17.67 -33.05
N ALA A 97 11.67 -18.70 -32.28
CA ALA A 97 11.74 -20.10 -32.69
C ALA A 97 10.89 -20.34 -33.95
N GLU A 98 9.68 -19.77 -34.03
CA GLU A 98 8.78 -19.92 -35.18
C GLU A 98 9.42 -19.36 -36.48
N CYS A 99 9.85 -18.09 -36.53
CA CYS A 99 10.56 -17.57 -37.74
C CYS A 99 11.90 -18.29 -38.01
N ALA A 100 12.61 -18.79 -36.99
CA ALA A 100 13.88 -19.50 -37.18
C ALA A 100 13.71 -20.91 -37.78
N CYS A 101 12.57 -21.58 -37.51
CA CYS A 101 12.32 -22.95 -37.97
C CYS A 101 11.97 -23.06 -39.46
N GLU A 102 11.57 -21.96 -40.12
CA GLU A 102 11.15 -21.99 -41.54
C GLU A 102 12.33 -22.02 -42.54
N GLY A 103 13.58 -22.08 -42.06
CA GLY A 103 14.75 -22.41 -42.89
C GLY A 103 15.18 -21.31 -43.87
N HIS A 104 14.63 -20.10 -43.74
CA HIS A 104 15.09 -18.94 -44.49
C HIS A 104 16.44 -18.44 -43.94
N GLU A 105 17.56 -18.86 -44.55
CA GLU A 105 18.91 -18.34 -44.29
C GLU A 105 19.13 -16.85 -44.68
N GLY A 106 18.04 -16.08 -44.83
CA GLY A 106 18.05 -14.68 -45.21
C GLY A 106 17.07 -13.87 -44.38
N TYR A 107 17.36 -12.58 -44.24
CA TYR A 107 16.44 -11.61 -43.63
C TYR A 107 15.18 -11.50 -44.50
N ASP A 108 14.09 -12.17 -44.08
CA ASP A 108 12.77 -11.94 -44.66
C ASP A 108 12.11 -10.73 -43.96
N PRO A 109 11.91 -9.59 -44.66
CA PRO A 109 11.19 -8.46 -44.10
C PRO A 109 9.74 -8.80 -43.73
N GLN A 110 9.11 -9.79 -44.39
CA GLN A 110 7.71 -10.13 -44.15
C GLN A 110 7.51 -10.89 -42.84
N CYS A 111 8.34 -11.91 -42.52
CA CYS A 111 8.38 -12.52 -41.18
C CYS A 111 8.57 -11.46 -40.08
N GLN A 112 9.33 -10.38 -40.34
CA GLN A 112 9.52 -9.29 -39.37
C GLN A 112 8.29 -8.37 -39.20
N GLU A 113 7.54 -8.07 -40.26
CA GLU A 113 6.29 -7.28 -40.13
C GLU A 113 5.21 -8.09 -39.39
N ASP A 114 5.06 -9.37 -39.70
CA ASP A 114 4.12 -10.27 -39.01
C ASP A 114 4.51 -10.43 -37.52
N LEU A 115 5.80 -10.59 -37.21
CA LEU A 115 6.28 -10.57 -35.81
C LEU A 115 5.96 -9.26 -35.10
N SER A 116 6.05 -8.12 -35.80
CA SER A 116 5.74 -6.80 -35.20
C SER A 116 4.27 -6.72 -34.78
N GLY A 117 3.34 -7.21 -35.62
CA GLY A 117 1.92 -7.33 -35.29
C GLY A 117 1.67 -8.27 -34.11
N ALA A 118 2.25 -9.49 -34.16
CA ALA A 118 2.13 -10.48 -33.08
C ALA A 118 2.65 -9.93 -31.74
N ASN A 119 3.81 -9.27 -31.74
CA ASN A 119 4.42 -8.69 -30.54
C ASN A 119 3.52 -7.64 -29.87
N GLN A 120 2.72 -6.87 -30.61
CA GLN A 120 1.76 -5.92 -30.01
C GLN A 120 0.64 -6.65 -29.26
N VAL A 121 0.04 -7.67 -29.87
CA VAL A 121 -1.02 -8.49 -29.25
C VAL A 121 -0.47 -9.17 -27.98
N LEU A 122 0.74 -9.71 -28.07
CA LEU A 122 1.39 -10.40 -26.95
C LEU A 122 1.85 -9.44 -25.85
N ALA A 123 2.24 -8.20 -26.18
CA ALA A 123 2.49 -7.14 -25.19
C ALA A 123 1.21 -6.77 -24.41
N VAL A 124 0.05 -6.75 -25.06
CA VAL A 124 -1.26 -6.57 -24.40
C VAL A 124 -1.59 -7.77 -23.50
N MET A 125 -1.41 -9.00 -23.96
CA MET A 125 -1.60 -10.20 -23.14
C MET A 125 -0.67 -10.21 -21.91
N ASN A 126 0.60 -9.84 -22.10
CA ASN A 126 1.57 -9.70 -21.01
C ASN A 126 1.12 -8.62 -20.01
N ALA A 127 0.67 -7.46 -20.47
CA ALA A 127 0.17 -6.39 -19.62
C ALA A 127 -1.05 -6.83 -18.77
N ILE A 128 -1.96 -7.63 -19.34
CA ILE A 128 -3.09 -8.24 -18.63
C ILE A 128 -2.58 -9.23 -17.57
N ALA A 129 -1.67 -10.15 -17.94
CA ALA A 129 -1.09 -11.12 -17.01
C ALA A 129 -0.36 -10.46 -15.82
N ILE A 130 0.43 -9.42 -16.08
CA ILE A 130 1.10 -8.60 -15.05
C ILE A 130 0.08 -7.93 -14.13
N THR A 131 -1.02 -7.43 -14.69
CA THR A 131 -2.10 -6.78 -13.91
C THR A 131 -2.80 -7.78 -13.00
N ILE A 132 -3.14 -8.97 -13.52
CA ILE A 132 -3.73 -10.07 -12.73
C ILE A 132 -2.77 -10.53 -11.63
N ALA A 133 -1.50 -10.76 -11.94
CA ALA A 133 -0.48 -11.12 -10.95
C ALA A 133 -0.34 -10.05 -9.86
N GLY A 134 -0.42 -8.76 -10.22
CA GLY A 134 -0.40 -7.63 -9.29
C GLY A 134 -1.62 -7.60 -8.37
N ILE A 135 -2.81 -7.91 -8.89
CA ILE A 135 -4.03 -8.05 -8.09
C ILE A 135 -3.91 -9.24 -7.13
N LEU A 136 -3.44 -10.40 -7.60
CA LEU A 136 -3.28 -11.60 -6.77
C LEU A 136 -2.24 -11.39 -5.65
N LEU A 137 -1.05 -10.90 -5.96
CA LEU A 137 -0.02 -10.59 -4.95
C LEU A 137 -0.53 -9.56 -3.93
N LYS A 138 -1.31 -8.56 -4.38
CA LYS A 138 -1.97 -7.61 -3.48
C LYS A 138 -3.01 -8.29 -2.60
N LEU A 139 -3.86 -9.16 -3.13
CA LEU A 139 -4.86 -9.90 -2.36
C LEU A 139 -4.21 -10.83 -1.32
N PHE A 140 -3.10 -11.50 -1.65
CA PHE A 140 -2.35 -12.31 -0.69
C PHE A 140 -1.72 -11.48 0.42
N ALA A 141 -1.23 -10.27 0.11
CA ALA A 141 -0.80 -9.32 1.14
C ALA A 141 -1.98 -8.80 1.99
N THR A 142 -3.12 -8.44 1.36
CA THR A 142 -4.26 -7.74 1.99
C THR A 142 -5.41 -8.62 2.46
N CYS A 143 -5.26 -9.94 2.55
CA CYS A 143 -6.38 -10.81 2.92
C CYS A 143 -6.80 -10.57 4.38
N ALA A 144 -7.95 -9.94 4.58
CA ALA A 144 -8.45 -9.52 5.89
C ALA A 144 -8.70 -10.69 6.87
N CYS A 145 -8.87 -11.91 6.36
CA CYS A 145 -8.94 -13.14 7.16
C CYS A 145 -7.68 -13.35 8.02
N PHE A 146 -6.55 -12.78 7.63
CA PHE A 146 -5.27 -12.85 8.34
C PHE A 146 -4.99 -11.62 9.23
N GLN A 147 -5.82 -10.57 9.19
CA GLN A 147 -5.56 -9.28 9.87
C GLN A 147 -6.53 -8.91 10.99
N LYS A 148 -7.69 -9.58 11.16
CA LYS A 148 -8.63 -9.27 12.26
C LYS A 148 -8.00 -9.58 13.64
N LYS A 149 -7.92 -8.55 14.50
CA LYS A 149 -7.38 -8.64 15.87
C LYS A 149 -8.31 -9.33 16.87
N ASP A 150 -9.62 -9.25 16.67
CA ASP A 150 -10.56 -9.38 17.79
C ASP A 150 -11.00 -10.82 18.10
N SER A 151 -10.90 -11.15 19.38
CA SER A 151 -11.23 -12.42 20.05
C SER A 151 -10.30 -13.63 19.76
N ILE A 152 -9.64 -14.09 20.82
CA ILE A 152 -8.97 -15.41 20.98
C ILE A 152 -7.74 -15.67 20.09
N LEU A 153 -7.63 -15.09 18.90
CA LEU A 153 -6.61 -15.38 17.88
C LEU A 153 -5.35 -14.50 17.91
N ALA A 154 -5.03 -13.84 19.04
CA ALA A 154 -3.77 -13.10 19.20
C ALA A 154 -2.51 -13.99 18.99
N LYS A 155 -2.59 -15.29 19.27
CA LYS A 155 -1.55 -16.29 18.93
C LYS A 155 -1.55 -16.67 17.43
N GLY A 156 -2.68 -16.52 16.75
CA GLY A 156 -2.85 -16.84 15.34
C GLY A 156 -2.31 -15.79 14.38
N LYS A 157 -2.18 -14.53 14.81
CA LYS A 157 -1.62 -13.42 13.99
C LYS A 157 -0.23 -13.76 13.43
N GLY A 158 0.63 -14.36 14.25
CA GLY A 158 1.95 -14.82 13.81
C GLY A 158 1.88 -15.96 12.77
N ALA A 159 0.94 -16.89 12.91
CA ALA A 159 0.73 -17.96 11.92
C ALA A 159 0.15 -17.41 10.61
N ALA A 160 -0.76 -16.44 10.68
CA ALA A 160 -1.39 -15.77 9.56
C ALA A 160 -0.39 -14.95 8.72
N GLU A 161 0.40 -14.08 9.37
CA GLU A 161 1.48 -13.32 8.75
C GLU A 161 2.55 -14.25 8.17
N TYR A 162 2.89 -15.34 8.87
CA TYR A 162 3.82 -16.36 8.40
C TYR A 162 3.30 -17.12 7.17
N ILE A 163 2.03 -17.50 7.12
CA ILE A 163 1.41 -18.15 5.94
C ILE A 163 1.44 -17.19 4.75
N GLY A 164 1.06 -15.92 4.93
CA GLY A 164 1.13 -14.90 3.88
C GLY A 164 2.55 -14.73 3.34
N HIS A 165 3.54 -14.59 4.23
CA HIS A 165 4.95 -14.54 3.84
C HIS A 165 5.42 -15.79 3.11
N ARG A 166 5.07 -17.00 3.59
CA ARG A 166 5.43 -18.25 2.92
C ARG A 166 4.80 -18.37 1.54
N LEU A 167 3.54 -17.96 1.36
CA LEU A 167 2.89 -17.92 0.04
C LEU A 167 3.58 -16.94 -0.90
N ILE A 168 3.92 -15.73 -0.44
CA ILE A 168 4.68 -14.75 -1.22
C ILE A 168 6.07 -15.29 -1.60
N CYS A 169 6.77 -15.97 -0.69
CA CYS A 169 8.05 -16.63 -1.00
C CYS A 169 7.88 -17.76 -2.04
N ILE A 170 6.88 -18.63 -1.90
CA ILE A 170 6.61 -19.72 -2.85
C ILE A 170 6.27 -19.16 -4.24
N MET A 171 5.38 -18.18 -4.31
CA MET A 171 5.08 -17.45 -5.55
C MET A 171 6.33 -16.78 -6.12
N GLY A 172 7.17 -16.19 -5.27
CA GLY A 172 8.43 -15.59 -5.68
C GLY A 172 9.39 -16.59 -6.32
N CYS A 173 9.54 -17.79 -5.73
CA CYS A 173 10.32 -18.87 -6.32
C CYS A 173 9.73 -19.37 -7.65
N MET A 174 8.39 -19.48 -7.77
CA MET A 174 7.72 -19.85 -9.03
C MET A 174 7.93 -18.78 -10.11
N ILE A 175 7.78 -17.51 -9.77
CA ILE A 175 8.02 -16.35 -10.66
C ILE A 175 9.48 -16.30 -11.11
N PHE A 176 10.43 -16.55 -10.21
CA PHE A 176 11.85 -16.56 -10.54
C PHE A 176 12.21 -17.76 -11.42
N GLY A 177 11.70 -18.96 -11.12
CA GLY A 177 11.86 -20.14 -11.96
C GLY A 177 11.27 -19.95 -13.36
N TRP A 178 10.11 -19.29 -13.46
CA TRP A 178 9.50 -18.90 -14.74
C TRP A 178 10.37 -17.91 -15.52
N ALA A 179 10.95 -16.91 -14.84
CA ALA A 179 11.84 -15.96 -15.48
C ALA A 179 13.18 -16.58 -15.93
N LEU A 180 13.72 -17.53 -15.16
CA LEU A 180 14.87 -18.33 -15.58
C LEU A 180 14.51 -19.19 -16.80
N LEU A 181 13.38 -19.90 -16.80
CA LEU A 181 12.95 -20.73 -17.92
C LEU A 181 12.77 -19.91 -19.21
N GLY A 182 12.06 -18.78 -19.11
CA GLY A 182 11.88 -17.85 -20.23
C GLY A 182 13.20 -17.26 -20.74
N THR A 183 14.16 -16.97 -19.85
CA THR A 183 15.50 -16.50 -20.24
C THR A 183 16.32 -17.61 -20.88
N VAL A 184 16.27 -18.85 -20.36
CA VAL A 184 17.02 -20.00 -20.92
C VAL A 184 16.51 -20.35 -22.31
N ALA A 185 15.20 -20.52 -22.50
CA ALA A 185 14.60 -20.78 -23.80
C ALA A 185 15.01 -19.72 -24.82
N PHE A 186 14.81 -18.44 -24.45
CA PHE A 186 15.25 -17.28 -25.23
C PHE A 186 16.75 -17.34 -25.62
N THR A 187 17.65 -17.67 -24.69
CA THR A 187 19.09 -17.75 -24.99
C THR A 187 19.53 -18.97 -25.80
N GLN A 188 18.75 -20.05 -25.78
CA GLN A 188 19.08 -21.29 -26.50
C GLN A 188 18.69 -21.21 -27.98
N GLU A 189 17.60 -20.50 -28.30
CA GLU A 189 17.03 -20.48 -29.65
C GLU A 189 17.63 -19.37 -30.52
N CYS A 190 17.83 -18.16 -29.98
CA CYS A 190 18.32 -17.01 -30.76
C CYS A 190 19.23 -16.07 -29.92
N PRO A 191 20.57 -16.26 -29.94
CA PRO A 191 21.52 -15.37 -29.24
C PRO A 191 21.79 -14.05 -30.00
N ASP A 192 20.97 -13.69 -30.99
CA ASP A 192 21.20 -12.50 -31.80
C ASP A 192 20.81 -11.19 -31.06
N PRO A 193 21.54 -10.08 -31.27
CA PRO A 193 21.25 -8.82 -30.58
C PRO A 193 19.87 -8.20 -30.90
N VAL A 194 19.26 -8.54 -32.04
CA VAL A 194 17.97 -7.98 -32.45
C VAL A 194 16.85 -8.63 -31.64
N THR A 195 16.91 -9.94 -31.44
CA THR A 195 15.99 -10.70 -30.59
C THR A 195 16.09 -10.27 -29.11
N VAL A 196 17.30 -9.93 -28.63
CA VAL A 196 17.49 -9.30 -27.30
C VAL A 196 16.80 -7.93 -27.23
N ALA A 197 17.01 -7.06 -28.23
CA ALA A 197 16.36 -5.76 -28.29
C ALA A 197 14.83 -5.87 -28.37
N ARG A 198 14.30 -6.87 -29.12
CA ARG A 198 12.86 -7.19 -29.17
C ARG A 198 12.33 -7.60 -27.80
N ALA A 199 13.01 -8.47 -27.06
CA ALA A 199 12.57 -8.88 -25.71
C ALA A 199 12.50 -7.69 -24.73
N PHE A 200 13.50 -6.79 -24.75
CA PHE A 200 13.46 -5.55 -23.97
C PHE A 200 12.34 -4.60 -24.42
N SER A 201 12.05 -4.51 -25.72
CA SER A 201 10.93 -3.73 -26.26
C SER A 201 9.58 -4.30 -25.79
N THR A 202 9.34 -5.60 -25.93
CA THR A 202 8.12 -6.30 -25.47
C THR A 202 7.93 -6.16 -23.96
N PHE A 203 9.01 -6.25 -23.18
CA PHE A 203 8.99 -5.96 -21.73
C PHE A 203 8.59 -4.51 -21.45
N GLY A 204 9.22 -3.53 -22.10
CA GLY A 204 8.96 -2.11 -21.91
C GLY A 204 7.53 -1.72 -22.29
N GLN A 205 7.05 -2.18 -23.46
CA GLN A 205 5.68 -1.97 -23.93
C GLN A 205 4.66 -2.63 -23.01
N GLY A 206 4.86 -3.90 -22.64
CA GLY A 206 3.99 -4.61 -21.70
C GLY A 206 3.92 -3.94 -20.33
N LYS A 207 5.04 -3.38 -19.85
CA LYS A 207 5.06 -2.56 -18.63
C LYS A 207 4.29 -1.25 -18.77
N LEU A 208 4.50 -0.51 -19.84
CA LEU A 208 3.79 0.76 -20.09
C LEU A 208 2.27 0.52 -20.19
N LEU A 209 1.84 -0.50 -20.94
CA LEU A 209 0.45 -0.91 -21.04
C LEU A 209 -0.12 -1.36 -19.68
N SER A 210 0.64 -2.12 -18.88
CA SER A 210 0.19 -2.51 -17.53
C SER A 210 -0.01 -1.31 -16.60
N LEU A 211 0.77 -0.23 -16.77
CA LEU A 211 0.59 1.01 -16.05
C LEU A 211 -0.70 1.73 -16.49
N VAL A 212 -1.00 1.77 -17.79
CA VAL A 212 -2.26 2.33 -18.30
C VAL A 212 -3.47 1.55 -17.78
N PHE A 213 -3.45 0.21 -17.84
CA PHE A 213 -4.51 -0.63 -17.25
C PHE A 213 -4.65 -0.44 -15.75
N TRP A 214 -3.54 -0.31 -15.02
CA TRP A 214 -3.55 -0.02 -13.59
C TRP A 214 -4.21 1.33 -13.30
N PHE A 215 -3.81 2.41 -13.97
CA PHE A 215 -4.39 3.74 -13.72
C PHE A 215 -5.86 3.83 -14.13
N GLY A 216 -6.26 3.21 -15.25
CA GLY A 216 -7.66 3.16 -15.67
C GLY A 216 -8.55 2.43 -14.65
N SER A 217 -8.15 1.22 -14.23
CA SER A 217 -8.89 0.44 -13.24
C SER A 217 -8.86 1.08 -11.84
N ALA A 218 -7.72 1.63 -11.42
CA ALA A 218 -7.58 2.36 -10.16
C ALA A 218 -8.44 3.62 -10.12
N GLY A 219 -8.53 4.37 -11.23
CA GLY A 219 -9.40 5.54 -11.37
C GLY A 219 -10.87 5.20 -11.21
N VAL A 220 -11.35 4.14 -11.87
CA VAL A 220 -12.74 3.67 -11.73
C VAL A 220 -13.03 3.20 -10.30
N VAL A 221 -12.17 2.36 -9.72
CA VAL A 221 -12.31 1.86 -8.33
C VAL A 221 -12.29 3.01 -7.32
N PHE A 222 -11.43 4.01 -7.52
CA PHE A 222 -11.39 5.20 -6.69
C PHE A 222 -12.66 6.02 -6.83
N ALA A 223 -13.10 6.35 -8.05
CA ALA A 223 -14.29 7.17 -8.28
C ALA A 223 -15.57 6.55 -7.67
N VAL A 224 -15.76 5.23 -7.83
CA VAL A 224 -16.88 4.50 -7.20
C VAL A 224 -16.79 4.60 -5.67
N LYS A 225 -15.63 4.28 -5.08
CA LYS A 225 -15.47 4.33 -3.62
C LYS A 225 -15.57 5.75 -3.05
N TYR A 226 -15.07 6.75 -3.77
CA TYR A 226 -15.11 8.16 -3.40
C TYR A 226 -16.55 8.67 -3.37
N ASN A 227 -17.35 8.37 -4.39
CA ASN A 227 -18.78 8.72 -4.41
C ASN A 227 -19.54 8.01 -3.27
N CYS A 228 -19.36 6.70 -3.10
CA CYS A 228 -19.97 5.96 -1.99
C CYS A 228 -19.50 6.41 -0.58
N ALA A 229 -18.35 7.07 -0.47
CA ALA A 229 -17.83 7.62 0.78
C ALA A 229 -18.34 9.05 1.03
N LYS A 230 -18.35 9.91 0.00
CA LYS A 230 -18.71 11.33 0.10
C LYS A 230 -20.11 11.57 0.68
N ASP A 231 -21.06 10.69 0.37
CA ASP A 231 -22.44 10.88 0.79
C ASP A 231 -22.73 10.46 2.24
N LYS A 232 -21.83 9.71 2.88
CA LYS A 232 -21.98 9.26 4.27
C LYS A 232 -21.91 10.44 5.25
N PRO A 233 -22.81 10.54 6.23
CA PRO A 233 -22.84 11.66 7.19
C PRO A 233 -21.54 11.73 8.02
N GLU A 234 -21.03 10.58 8.47
CA GLU A 234 -19.74 10.43 9.18
C GLU A 234 -18.58 11.14 8.45
N ASN A 235 -18.49 10.95 7.13
CA ASN A 235 -17.45 11.55 6.32
C ASN A 235 -17.66 13.04 6.07
N LYS A 236 -18.92 13.52 6.04
CA LYS A 236 -19.22 14.96 5.92
C LYS A 236 -18.75 15.73 7.16
N GLU A 237 -19.06 15.21 8.36
CA GLU A 237 -18.59 15.77 9.63
C GLU A 237 -17.05 15.81 9.67
N LEU A 238 -16.39 14.71 9.28
CA LEU A 238 -14.93 14.65 9.21
C LEU A 238 -14.33 15.66 8.22
N ILE A 239 -14.90 15.80 7.02
CA ILE A 239 -14.44 16.77 6.01
C ILE A 239 -14.58 18.20 6.53
N GLU A 240 -15.72 18.55 7.14
CA GLU A 240 -15.94 19.88 7.72
C GLU A 240 -14.95 20.19 8.85
N LEU A 241 -14.64 19.21 9.70
CA LEU A 241 -13.69 19.37 10.80
C LEU A 241 -12.24 19.45 10.34
N VAL A 242 -11.86 18.71 9.30
CA VAL A 242 -10.55 18.83 8.65
C VAL A 242 -10.42 20.20 7.96
N ALA A 243 -11.45 20.64 7.22
CA ALA A 243 -11.48 21.96 6.58
C ALA A 243 -11.42 23.11 7.61
N ALA A 244 -12.01 22.93 8.79
CA ALA A 244 -11.92 23.86 9.91
C ALA A 244 -10.58 23.79 10.69
N GLY A 245 -9.62 22.95 10.28
CA GLY A 245 -8.34 22.76 10.98
C GLY A 245 -8.44 21.99 12.31
N ARG A 246 -9.61 21.43 12.63
CA ARG A 246 -9.91 20.73 13.90
C ARG A 246 -9.87 19.20 13.80
N GLY A 247 -9.38 18.64 12.69
CA GLY A 247 -9.31 17.18 12.51
C GLY A 247 -8.59 16.43 13.64
N ALA A 248 -7.53 17.02 14.22
CA ALA A 248 -6.82 16.45 15.37
C ALA A 248 -7.64 16.48 16.68
N GLU A 249 -8.51 17.47 16.86
CA GLU A 249 -9.39 17.58 18.03
C GLU A 249 -10.47 16.49 17.99
N TRP A 250 -11.08 16.27 16.82
CA TRP A 250 -12.09 15.25 16.57
C TRP A 250 -11.58 13.83 16.78
N LEU A 251 -10.38 13.50 16.28
CA LEU A 251 -9.75 12.21 16.56
C LEU A 251 -9.63 11.95 18.07
N SER A 252 -9.23 12.96 18.85
CA SER A 252 -9.18 12.84 20.32
C SER A 252 -10.55 12.64 20.96
N GLU A 253 -11.63 13.20 20.40
CA GLU A 253 -12.99 13.04 20.89
C GLU A 253 -13.59 11.68 20.52
N GLU A 254 -13.36 11.15 19.32
CA GLU A 254 -13.74 9.79 18.95
C GLU A 254 -13.04 8.76 19.85
N ASP A 255 -11.74 8.92 20.09
CA ASP A 255 -10.99 8.04 20.99
C ASP A 255 -11.54 8.07 22.43
N LYS A 256 -11.92 9.25 22.94
CA LYS A 256 -12.60 9.38 24.25
C LYS A 256 -13.96 8.69 24.24
N LYS A 257 -14.77 8.85 23.18
CA LYS A 257 -16.08 8.17 23.05
C LYS A 257 -15.91 6.64 23.03
N LYS A 258 -14.96 6.13 22.23
CA LYS A 258 -14.63 4.69 22.16
C LYS A 258 -14.15 4.17 23.53
N GLN A 259 -13.26 4.89 24.21
CA GLN A 259 -12.80 4.52 25.57
C GLN A 259 -13.95 4.49 26.59
N ARG A 260 -14.95 5.37 26.50
CA ARG A 260 -16.14 5.33 27.37
C ARG A 260 -17.03 4.13 27.04
N ALA A 261 -17.33 3.89 25.77
CA ALA A 261 -18.12 2.74 25.34
C ALA A 261 -17.45 1.39 25.68
N ASP A 262 -16.11 1.30 25.59
CA ASP A 262 -15.33 0.14 26.03
C ASP A 262 -15.44 -0.05 27.55
N ALA A 263 -15.39 1.03 28.33
CA ALA A 263 -15.51 0.99 29.79
C ALA A 263 -16.94 0.63 30.27
N GLU A 264 -17.97 1.12 29.56
CA GLU A 264 -19.39 0.80 29.81
C GLU A 264 -19.72 -0.66 29.42
N ARG A 265 -19.10 -1.20 28.36
CA ARG A 265 -19.13 -2.64 28.06
C ARG A 265 -18.27 -3.48 29.01
N GLY A 266 -17.46 -2.84 29.85
CA GLY A 266 -16.57 -3.45 30.84
C GLY A 266 -17.28 -4.00 32.08
N GLU A 267 -18.56 -4.39 31.99
CA GLU A 267 -19.26 -5.07 33.07
C GLU A 267 -18.65 -6.44 33.36
N GLY A 268 -18.01 -6.58 34.53
CA GLY A 268 -17.80 -7.88 35.20
C GLY A 268 -16.53 -8.68 34.88
N GLY A 269 -15.67 -8.24 33.97
CA GLY A 269 -14.47 -8.96 33.51
C GLY A 269 -13.28 -9.01 34.51
N GLY A 270 -13.45 -9.69 35.64
CA GLY A 270 -12.46 -10.04 36.69
C GLY A 270 -11.00 -9.57 36.57
N ALA A 271 -10.56 -8.75 37.55
CA ALA A 271 -9.18 -8.31 37.70
C ALA A 271 -8.23 -9.45 38.15
N ALA A 272 -7.54 -10.09 37.21
CA ALA A 272 -6.40 -10.99 37.49
C ALA A 272 -5.41 -11.03 36.30
N GLY A 273 -4.22 -10.45 36.46
CA GLY A 273 -3.20 -10.44 35.40
C GLY A 273 -2.15 -9.34 35.58
N GLY A 274 -1.27 -9.49 36.58
CA GLY A 274 -0.29 -8.47 36.93
C GLY A 274 1.00 -8.48 36.10
N LEU A 275 1.70 -7.34 36.15
CA LEU A 275 3.17 -7.19 36.10
C LEU A 275 3.94 -7.91 34.98
N LEU A 276 4.27 -7.16 33.92
CA LEU A 276 5.64 -7.08 33.41
C LEU A 276 5.80 -5.84 32.51
N ALA A 277 6.52 -4.84 33.00
CA ALA A 277 6.81 -3.60 32.29
C ALA A 277 8.32 -3.50 32.01
N THR A 278 8.71 -3.62 30.74
CA THR A 278 10.06 -3.30 30.26
C THR A 278 10.01 -2.04 29.41
N ALA A 279 10.81 -1.05 29.78
CA ALA A 279 10.87 0.24 29.10
C ALA A 279 11.79 0.18 27.87
N SER A 280 11.34 0.77 26.75
CA SER A 280 12.23 1.22 25.69
C SER A 280 11.83 2.63 25.23
N ARG A 281 12.64 3.62 25.59
CA ARG A 281 12.55 4.97 25.03
C ARG A 281 13.20 4.95 23.65
N PHE A 282 12.48 5.33 22.59
CA PHE A 282 13.09 5.96 21.42
C PHE A 282 12.02 6.79 20.69
N ASN A 283 12.22 8.10 20.60
CA ASN A 283 11.34 9.02 19.88
C ASN A 283 12.17 9.97 19.00
N PRO A 284 12.39 9.63 17.72
CA PRO A 284 12.90 10.56 16.73
C PRO A 284 11.79 11.04 15.79
N LEU A 285 11.77 12.36 15.56
CA LEU A 285 11.03 13.15 14.54
C LEU A 285 9.88 14.03 15.06
N GLY A 286 10.26 15.13 15.73
CA GLY A 286 9.52 16.38 15.57
C GLY A 286 9.88 17.08 14.25
N ARG A 287 9.05 18.06 13.85
CA ARG A 287 9.18 18.93 12.66
C ARG A 287 9.07 18.26 11.28
N LEU A 288 7.82 18.21 10.78
CA LEU A 288 7.51 18.74 9.46
C LEU A 288 6.52 19.90 9.64
N GLY A 289 7.04 21.12 9.70
CA GLY A 289 6.21 22.32 9.74
C GLY A 289 5.83 22.73 8.32
N VAL A 290 4.56 22.61 7.96
CA VAL A 290 4.04 23.20 6.73
C VAL A 290 3.85 24.69 6.97
N SER A 291 4.72 25.50 6.38
CA SER A 291 4.59 26.96 6.40
C SER A 291 3.47 27.39 5.44
N SER A 292 2.38 27.92 5.98
CA SER A 292 1.36 28.64 5.22
C SER A 292 1.88 30.03 4.87
N GLY A 293 2.59 30.14 3.74
CA GLY A 293 3.03 31.42 3.20
C GLY A 293 1.84 32.26 2.74
N GLY A 294 1.50 33.30 3.51
CA GLY A 294 0.44 34.24 3.15
C GLY A 294 0.81 35.07 1.91
N ALA A 295 -0.18 35.39 1.10
CA ALA A 295 0.00 36.24 -0.07
C ALA A 295 0.40 37.68 0.34
N SER A 296 1.41 38.23 -0.33
CA SER A 296 1.71 39.67 -0.31
C SER A 296 1.41 40.27 -1.68
N ALA A 297 0.84 41.47 -1.68
CA ALA A 297 0.31 42.12 -2.88
C ALA A 297 1.34 43.01 -3.59
N ALA A 298 1.17 43.10 -4.91
CA ALA A 298 1.46 44.24 -5.79
C ALA A 298 2.74 45.08 -5.58
N SER A 299 3.60 45.04 -6.60
CA SER A 299 4.11 46.28 -7.21
C SER A 299 4.29 46.08 -8.71
N ALA A 300 3.88 47.07 -9.51
CA ALA A 300 4.08 47.08 -10.95
C ALA A 300 5.38 47.83 -11.27
N PRO A 301 6.19 47.39 -12.26
CA PRO A 301 7.34 48.15 -12.71
C PRO A 301 6.89 49.35 -13.53
N ALA A 302 7.49 50.51 -13.26
CA ALA A 302 7.34 51.70 -14.08
C ALA A 302 8.02 51.52 -15.45
N ALA A 303 7.50 52.21 -16.47
CA ALA A 303 8.19 52.34 -17.74
C ALA A 303 9.48 53.16 -17.58
N VAL A 304 10.52 52.77 -18.31
CA VAL A 304 11.73 53.56 -18.58
C VAL A 304 11.97 53.51 -20.09
N GLU A 305 12.41 54.64 -20.64
CA GLU A 305 12.61 54.93 -22.07
C GLU A 305 13.71 54.07 -22.72
#